data_AF-A0AAW6Z8I3-F1
#
_entry.id   AF-A0AAW6Z8I3-F1
#
_cell.length_a   1.000
_cell.length_b   1.000
_cell.length_c   1.000
_cell.angle_alpha   90.00
_cell.angle_beta   90.00
_cell.angle_gamma   90.00
#
_symmetry.space_group_name_H-M   'P 1'
#
loop_
_entity.id
_entity.type
_entity.pdbx_description
1 polymer ?
#
loop_
_entity_poly.entity_id
_entity_poly.type
_entity_poly.pdbx_seq_one_letter_code
_entity_poly.pdbx_strand_id
1 'polypeptide(L)'
;MKKFNVKVLSMAVTAAVASGAAGAAEQNFAAAVGGKDDQGQAAFFTVFGEGTTYDKDTGKLTFKKDSDALLLKTLELEQTINGFASGSDFITTDANGNKTVRKATNEDIEADSLKGVGLAGGLDNLAKETAAALDDQNETIEELKTAITTNGTRIAEVATGVNKLNESVAEISTKFDEVDSEISKASSELSESIEKVSEDVTAVNTRVDSLAQDTADAKAAAKAAEDKVTELSANVDSKVKEAKDAADKAVDAASKIDAVADKADKASKGVVGLTKALEAAAEQAALASAENAQALNGFVEGDEIVVTDKNGIKSIKTATQEDVENADFEGMGLKEVVTAHDETLDDLTKAVTENNEALVKTAEVVNAISADVNANKAALEEQEKANEGFNNAIASLDEDISTLKKVGLAAAEALEVNRQDIDVNKAAIETKADKADFEELAKYTADMGKNVNDIGDEVTALSDATSAAITRHDKDIVDLAQAGLKATEALE
;
A
#
# COMPACT_ATOMS: atom_id res chain seq x y z
N MET A 1 14.75 43.65 4.60
CA MET A 1 14.18 45.01 4.62
C MET A 1 15.30 46.05 4.57
N LYS A 2 15.52 46.66 3.40
CA LYS A 2 16.33 47.89 3.28
C LYS A 2 15.43 49.07 3.67
N LYS A 3 15.82 49.85 4.67
CA LYS A 3 15.07 51.03 5.13
C LYS A 3 14.97 52.06 3.98
N PHE A 4 13.74 52.41 3.60
CA PHE A 4 13.47 53.50 2.66
C PHE A 4 13.86 54.82 3.32
N ASN A 5 14.83 55.52 2.74
CA ASN A 5 15.41 56.73 3.31
C ASN A 5 14.57 57.94 2.89
N VAL A 6 13.66 58.37 3.76
CA VAL A 6 12.71 59.49 3.58
C VAL A 6 13.41 60.82 3.20
N LYS A 7 14.72 60.92 3.44
CA LYS A 7 15.57 62.06 3.04
C LYS A 7 15.69 62.26 1.52
N VAL A 8 15.49 61.22 0.71
CA VAL A 8 15.59 61.33 -0.76
C VAL A 8 14.33 61.96 -1.37
N LEU A 9 13.15 61.70 -0.77
CA LEU A 9 11.90 62.29 -1.24
C LEU A 9 11.77 63.77 -0.83
N SER A 10 12.29 64.16 0.34
CA SER A 10 12.35 65.57 0.75
C SER A 10 13.33 66.39 -0.10
N MET A 11 14.38 65.78 -0.66
CA MET A 11 15.27 66.45 -1.62
C MET A 11 14.65 66.57 -3.01
N ALA A 12 13.82 65.62 -3.43
CA ALA A 12 13.11 65.68 -4.72
C ALA A 12 12.00 66.75 -4.74
N VAL A 13 11.27 66.94 -3.63
CA VAL A 13 10.27 68.02 -3.53
C VAL A 13 10.93 69.40 -3.44
N THR A 14 12.11 69.50 -2.84
CA THR A 14 12.91 70.75 -2.83
C THR A 14 13.49 71.07 -4.21
N ALA A 15 13.76 70.07 -5.05
CA ALA A 15 14.21 70.27 -6.44
C ALA A 15 13.06 70.56 -7.42
N ALA A 16 11.83 70.07 -7.15
CA ALA A 16 10.66 70.32 -8.00
C ALA A 16 10.09 71.75 -7.86
N VAL A 17 10.40 72.46 -6.77
CA VAL A 17 10.13 73.91 -6.65
C VAL A 17 11.19 74.75 -7.40
N ALA A 18 12.26 74.12 -7.93
CA ALA A 18 13.36 74.79 -8.62
C ALA A 18 13.44 74.51 -10.15
N SER A 19 12.54 73.71 -10.75
CA SER A 19 12.67 73.27 -12.15
C SER A 19 11.54 73.67 -13.11
N GLY A 20 10.73 74.67 -12.75
CA GLY A 20 9.80 75.34 -13.68
C GLY A 20 10.48 76.39 -14.57
N ALA A 21 11.55 76.03 -15.28
CA ALA A 21 12.19 76.88 -16.29
C ALA A 21 11.83 76.37 -17.69
N ALA A 22 10.58 76.61 -18.09
CA ALA A 22 10.21 76.58 -19.50
C ALA A 22 10.69 77.89 -20.13
N GLY A 23 11.55 77.76 -21.14
CA GLY A 23 12.15 78.87 -21.86
C GLY A 23 11.11 79.83 -22.42
N ALA A 24 11.18 81.07 -21.96
CA ALA A 24 10.83 82.24 -22.74
C ALA A 24 12.10 83.07 -22.81
N ALA A 25 12.47 83.42 -24.04
CA ALA A 25 13.66 84.18 -24.39
C ALA A 25 13.98 85.27 -23.35
N GLU A 26 15.26 85.35 -22.99
CA GLU A 26 15.86 86.42 -22.21
C GLU A 26 15.73 87.74 -22.99
N GLN A 27 14.50 88.30 -23.01
CA GLN A 27 14.30 89.69 -23.31
C GLN A 27 14.88 90.44 -22.14
N ASN A 28 16.07 90.98 -22.36
CA ASN A 28 16.63 92.04 -21.55
C ASN A 28 15.50 93.03 -21.23
N PHE A 29 14.99 92.99 -20.00
CA PHE A 29 13.83 93.79 -19.58
C PHE A 29 14.15 95.30 -19.68
N ALA A 30 15.42 95.67 -19.83
CA ALA A 30 15.86 97.03 -20.12
C ALA A 30 15.67 97.44 -21.60
N ALA A 31 15.61 96.49 -22.55
CA ALA A 31 15.46 96.76 -23.98
C ALA A 31 13.99 96.71 -24.47
N ALA A 32 13.13 95.95 -23.79
CA ALA A 32 11.68 95.98 -24.04
C ALA A 32 11.02 97.29 -23.57
N VAL A 33 11.72 98.04 -22.70
CA VAL A 33 11.34 99.39 -22.26
C VAL A 33 12.13 100.39 -23.10
N GLY A 34 11.85 100.38 -24.41
CA GLY A 34 12.38 101.39 -25.32
C GLY A 34 11.86 102.77 -24.94
N GLY A 35 12.70 103.59 -24.32
CA GLY A 35 12.67 105.05 -24.42
C GLY A 35 11.36 105.77 -24.04
N LYS A 36 10.54 105.18 -23.18
CA LYS A 36 9.43 105.84 -22.47
C LYS A 36 9.43 105.33 -21.04
N ASP A 37 9.82 106.19 -20.11
CA ASP A 37 10.00 105.86 -18.69
C ASP A 37 8.76 105.25 -18.02
N ASP A 38 7.59 105.35 -18.66
CA ASP A 38 6.29 104.97 -18.09
C ASP A 38 5.87 103.50 -18.38
N GLN A 39 6.30 102.88 -19.49
CA GLN A 39 5.81 101.53 -19.88
C GLN A 39 6.53 100.37 -19.17
N GLY A 40 7.82 100.53 -18.87
CA GLY A 40 8.59 99.53 -18.13
C GLY A 40 8.27 99.51 -16.65
N GLN A 41 8.01 100.70 -16.08
CA GLN A 41 7.46 100.82 -14.74
C GLN A 41 6.10 100.15 -14.65
N ALA A 42 5.21 100.36 -15.62
CA ALA A 42 3.91 99.69 -15.65
C ALA A 42 4.05 98.15 -15.71
N ALA A 43 4.85 97.59 -16.63
CA ALA A 43 5.04 96.13 -16.70
C ALA A 43 5.72 95.55 -15.45
N PHE A 44 6.72 96.25 -14.90
CA PHE A 44 7.40 95.86 -13.67
C PHE A 44 6.46 95.93 -12.44
N PHE A 45 5.62 96.97 -12.36
CA PHE A 45 4.59 97.11 -11.33
C PHE A 45 3.40 96.18 -11.53
N THR A 46 3.10 95.71 -12.74
CA THR A 46 2.08 94.67 -12.94
C THR A 46 2.55 93.33 -12.38
N VAL A 47 3.85 93.02 -12.49
CA VAL A 47 4.43 91.76 -12.01
C VAL A 47 4.75 91.80 -10.51
N PHE A 48 5.26 92.94 -10.00
CA PHE A 48 5.78 93.06 -8.64
C PHE A 48 5.03 94.09 -7.77
N GLY A 49 4.02 94.74 -8.33
CA GLY A 49 3.20 95.77 -7.70
C GLY A 49 3.80 97.17 -7.69
N GLU A 50 2.91 98.17 -7.70
CA GLU A 50 3.26 99.59 -7.77
C GLU A 50 4.07 100.04 -6.54
N GLY A 51 5.27 100.59 -6.80
CA GLY A 51 6.22 101.05 -5.77
C GLY A 51 7.28 100.04 -5.34
N THR A 52 7.38 98.88 -5.99
CA THR A 52 8.55 97.99 -5.87
C THR A 52 9.75 98.62 -6.57
N THR A 53 10.91 98.63 -5.94
CA THR A 53 12.16 99.15 -6.52
C THR A 53 13.16 98.02 -6.72
N TYR A 54 13.87 98.04 -7.85
CA TYR A 54 14.98 97.13 -8.12
C TYR A 54 16.29 97.91 -8.03
N ASP A 55 17.12 97.56 -7.06
CA ASP A 55 18.47 98.08 -6.94
C ASP A 55 19.37 97.34 -7.93
N LYS A 56 19.85 98.08 -8.95
CA LYS A 56 20.67 97.54 -10.04
C LYS A 56 22.10 97.23 -9.62
N ASP A 57 22.60 97.86 -8.55
CA ASP A 57 23.98 97.69 -8.08
C ASP A 57 24.09 96.47 -7.16
N THR A 58 23.02 96.14 -6.44
CA THR A 58 22.97 94.97 -5.53
C THR A 58 22.13 93.81 -6.05
N GLY A 59 21.40 93.99 -7.15
CA GLY A 59 20.46 93.00 -7.71
C GLY A 59 19.25 92.74 -6.80
N LYS A 60 18.96 93.64 -5.85
CA LYS A 60 17.97 93.43 -4.79
C LYS A 60 16.63 94.09 -5.12
N LEU A 61 15.56 93.31 -5.09
CA LEU A 61 14.19 93.82 -5.13
C LEU A 61 13.76 94.29 -3.73
N THR A 62 13.25 95.51 -3.64
CA THR A 62 12.66 96.10 -2.44
C THR A 62 11.19 96.39 -2.71
N PHE A 63 10.31 95.59 -2.11
CA PHE A 63 8.87 95.73 -2.29
C PHE A 63 8.31 96.89 -1.46
N LYS A 64 7.31 97.60 -2.01
CA LYS A 64 6.47 98.50 -1.22
C LYS A 64 5.79 97.67 -0.13
N LYS A 65 5.79 98.17 1.11
CA LYS A 65 5.26 97.49 2.30
C LYS A 65 3.80 97.03 2.14
N ASP A 66 3.06 97.63 1.20
CA ASP A 66 1.63 97.42 0.91
C ASP A 66 1.37 97.18 -0.60
N SER A 67 2.16 96.33 -1.26
CA SER A 67 2.00 95.99 -2.70
C SER A 67 0.84 95.00 -2.92
N ASP A 68 -0.26 95.46 -3.54
CA ASP A 68 -1.47 94.66 -3.81
C ASP A 68 -1.19 93.42 -4.70
N ALA A 69 -0.24 93.51 -5.63
CA ALA A 69 0.12 92.40 -6.52
C ALA A 69 0.87 91.27 -5.78
N LEU A 70 1.75 91.63 -4.84
CA LEU A 70 2.47 90.66 -4.01
C LEU A 70 1.49 89.97 -3.05
N LEU A 71 0.57 90.73 -2.46
CA LEU A 71 -0.49 90.20 -1.59
C LEU A 71 -1.35 89.17 -2.32
N LEU A 72 -1.78 89.47 -3.55
CA LEU A 72 -2.61 88.56 -4.35
C LEU A 72 -1.86 87.28 -4.76
N LYS A 73 -0.55 87.37 -5.02
CA LYS A 73 0.30 86.20 -5.29
C LYS A 73 0.53 85.36 -4.04
N THR A 74 0.72 85.99 -2.88
CA THR A 74 0.81 85.29 -1.59
C THR A 74 -0.48 84.56 -1.27
N LEU A 75 -1.64 85.19 -1.46
CA LEU A 75 -2.95 84.56 -1.23
C LEU A 75 -3.19 83.37 -2.18
N GLU A 76 -2.77 83.44 -3.44
CA GLU A 76 -2.83 82.31 -4.37
C GLU A 76 -1.94 81.13 -3.92
N LEU A 77 -0.74 81.41 -3.42
CA LEU A 77 0.15 80.39 -2.87
C LEU A 77 -0.43 79.78 -1.59
N GLU A 78 -1.00 80.59 -0.70
CA GLU A 78 -1.68 80.10 0.49
C GLU A 78 -2.87 79.22 0.14
N GLN A 79 -3.68 79.60 -0.85
CA GLN A 79 -4.78 78.78 -1.38
C GLN A 79 -4.26 77.45 -1.94
N THR A 80 -3.16 77.44 -2.69
CA THR A 80 -2.59 76.22 -3.28
C THR A 80 -2.02 75.29 -2.19
N ILE A 81 -1.35 75.85 -1.19
CA ILE A 81 -0.68 75.08 -0.13
C ILE A 81 -1.68 74.59 0.91
N ASN A 82 -2.54 75.48 1.43
CA ASN A 82 -3.44 75.20 2.54
C ASN A 82 -4.86 74.84 2.10
N GLY A 83 -5.18 75.00 0.82
CA GLY A 83 -6.51 74.75 0.28
C GLY A 83 -7.44 75.95 0.47
N PHE A 84 -8.71 75.73 0.13
CA PHE A 84 -9.78 76.70 0.25
C PHE A 84 -11.12 75.99 0.46
N ALA A 85 -12.03 76.65 1.18
CA ALA A 85 -13.38 76.17 1.39
C ALA A 85 -14.40 77.02 0.63
N SER A 86 -15.61 76.49 0.46
CA SER A 86 -16.71 77.23 -0.16
C SER A 86 -16.99 78.51 0.63
N GLY A 87 -17.12 79.65 -0.05
CA GLY A 87 -17.28 80.97 0.58
C GLY A 87 -15.98 81.64 1.06
N SER A 88 -14.81 80.99 0.93
CA SER A 88 -13.50 81.60 1.17
C SER A 88 -13.15 82.59 0.06
N ASP A 89 -12.23 83.52 0.34
CA ASP A 89 -11.59 84.29 -0.73
C ASP A 89 -10.81 83.34 -1.64
N PHE A 90 -11.03 83.49 -2.94
CA PHE A 90 -10.56 82.59 -3.98
C PHE A 90 -9.92 83.41 -5.10
N ILE A 91 -8.68 83.08 -5.40
CA ILE A 91 -7.91 83.77 -6.42
C ILE A 91 -8.17 83.10 -7.76
N THR A 92 -8.76 83.85 -8.69
CA THR A 92 -8.92 83.42 -10.08
C THR A 92 -8.02 84.22 -10.99
N THR A 93 -7.37 83.51 -11.92
CA THR A 93 -6.56 84.12 -12.97
C THR A 93 -7.36 84.09 -14.28
N ASP A 94 -7.56 85.24 -14.91
CA ASP A 94 -8.22 85.33 -16.21
C ASP A 94 -7.28 84.89 -17.36
N ALA A 95 -7.80 84.85 -18.59
CA ALA A 95 -7.04 84.45 -19.78
C ALA A 95 -5.85 85.38 -20.12
N ASN A 96 -5.83 86.60 -19.56
CA ASN A 96 -4.77 87.58 -19.77
C ASN A 96 -3.74 87.57 -18.61
N GLY A 97 -3.88 86.65 -17.64
CA GLY A 97 -3.01 86.54 -16.48
C GLY A 97 -3.36 87.49 -15.34
N ASN A 98 -4.44 88.27 -15.44
CA ASN A 98 -4.87 89.14 -14.34
C ASN A 98 -5.53 88.31 -13.24
N LYS A 99 -5.14 88.60 -12.00
CA LYS A 99 -5.69 87.93 -10.83
C LYS A 99 -6.81 88.77 -10.23
N THR A 100 -7.90 88.11 -9.85
CA THR A 100 -9.03 88.73 -9.15
C THR A 100 -9.43 87.87 -7.96
N VAL A 101 -9.96 88.51 -6.93
CA VAL A 101 -10.48 87.84 -5.73
C VAL A 101 -12.00 87.74 -5.86
N ARG A 102 -12.55 86.54 -5.77
CA ARG A 102 -13.99 86.30 -5.58
C ARG A 102 -14.22 85.26 -4.49
N LYS A 103 -15.45 84.89 -4.20
CA LYS A 103 -15.74 83.77 -3.30
C LYS A 103 -15.64 82.43 -4.04
N ALA A 104 -15.02 81.44 -3.43
CA ALA A 104 -15.00 80.05 -3.92
C ALA A 104 -16.41 79.45 -3.88
N THR A 105 -16.76 78.66 -4.89
CA THR A 105 -17.99 77.86 -4.94
C THR A 105 -17.69 76.38 -4.74
N ASN A 106 -18.73 75.55 -4.63
CA ASN A 106 -18.55 74.09 -4.56
C ASN A 106 -18.04 73.54 -5.90
N GLU A 107 -18.43 74.15 -7.03
CA GLU A 107 -17.89 73.81 -8.34
C GLU A 107 -16.38 74.06 -8.41
N ASP A 108 -15.86 75.12 -7.77
CA ASP A 108 -14.41 75.37 -7.70
C ASP A 108 -13.68 74.27 -6.92
N ILE A 109 -14.28 73.76 -5.84
CA ILE A 109 -13.73 72.64 -5.05
C ILE A 109 -13.76 71.35 -5.87
N GLU A 110 -14.87 71.06 -6.56
CA GLU A 110 -14.96 69.86 -7.38
C GLU A 110 -14.03 69.89 -8.60
N ALA A 111 -13.83 71.06 -9.19
CA ALA A 111 -12.89 71.27 -10.29
C ALA A 111 -11.42 71.26 -9.84
N ASP A 112 -11.14 71.52 -8.57
CA ASP A 112 -9.79 71.42 -8.00
C ASP A 112 -9.31 69.96 -7.94
N SER A 113 -8.05 69.75 -8.34
CA SER A 113 -7.46 68.41 -8.43
C SER A 113 -7.28 67.74 -7.06
N LEU A 114 -7.18 68.54 -5.99
CA LEU A 114 -7.08 68.08 -4.60
C LEU A 114 -8.39 68.29 -3.84
N LYS A 115 -9.49 68.58 -4.53
CA LYS A 115 -10.80 68.80 -3.91
C LYS A 115 -10.77 69.85 -2.80
N GLY A 116 -10.01 70.93 -3.02
CA GLY A 116 -9.95 72.10 -2.15
C GLY A 116 -9.12 71.94 -0.87
N VAL A 117 -8.49 70.77 -0.60
CA VAL A 117 -7.67 70.59 0.63
C VAL A 117 -6.25 71.14 0.51
N GLY A 118 -5.84 71.55 -0.69
CA GLY A 118 -4.49 72.03 -0.98
C GLY A 118 -3.41 70.96 -0.82
N LEU A 119 -2.16 71.32 -1.08
CA LEU A 119 -1.02 70.41 -1.01
C LEU A 119 -0.81 69.82 0.40
N ALA A 120 -1.02 70.62 1.45
CA ALA A 120 -0.86 70.19 2.84
C ALA A 120 -1.93 69.16 3.24
N GLY A 121 -3.20 69.41 2.92
CA GLY A 121 -4.28 68.46 3.18
C GLY A 121 -4.20 67.21 2.31
N GLY A 122 -3.78 67.35 1.05
CA GLY A 122 -3.55 66.22 0.15
C GLY A 122 -2.44 65.29 0.67
N LEU A 123 -1.36 65.85 1.21
CA LEU A 123 -0.27 65.08 1.81
C LEU A 123 -0.71 64.35 3.08
N ASP A 124 -1.55 64.97 3.92
CA ASP A 124 -2.11 64.35 5.12
C ASP A 124 -3.04 63.17 4.78
N ASN A 125 -3.91 63.33 3.77
CA ASN A 125 -4.78 62.26 3.28
C ASN A 125 -3.96 61.08 2.74
N LEU A 126 -2.96 61.35 1.88
CA LEU A 126 -2.08 60.31 1.35
C LEU A 126 -1.33 59.57 2.46
N ALA A 127 -0.87 60.28 3.49
CA ALA A 127 -0.20 59.68 4.64
C ALA A 127 -1.14 58.74 5.42
N LYS A 128 -2.40 59.14 5.64
CA LYS A 128 -3.42 58.31 6.31
C LYS A 128 -3.78 57.08 5.50
N GLU A 129 -4.03 57.23 4.19
CA GLU A 129 -4.33 56.10 3.30
C GLU A 129 -3.16 55.11 3.24
N THR A 130 -1.93 55.61 3.16
CA THR A 130 -0.73 54.77 3.17
C THR A 130 -0.54 54.05 4.50
N ALA A 131 -0.81 54.71 5.62
CA ALA A 131 -0.72 54.10 6.95
C ALA A 131 -1.75 52.97 7.12
N ALA A 132 -3.02 53.21 6.73
CA ALA A 132 -4.06 52.20 6.77
C ALA A 132 -3.71 50.98 5.89
N ALA A 133 -3.25 51.21 4.66
CA ALA A 133 -2.83 50.12 3.76
C ALA A 133 -1.64 49.31 4.32
N LEU A 134 -0.71 49.96 5.03
CA LEU A 134 0.41 49.29 5.70
C LEU A 134 -0.04 48.45 6.88
N ASP A 135 -1.01 48.93 7.67
CA ASP A 135 -1.57 48.20 8.79
C ASP A 135 -2.30 46.93 8.30
N ASP A 136 -3.14 47.04 7.27
CA ASP A 136 -3.84 45.90 6.64
C ASP A 136 -2.85 44.85 6.10
N GLN A 137 -1.77 45.31 5.45
CA GLN A 137 -0.70 44.41 4.98
C GLN A 137 0.03 43.74 6.15
N ASN A 138 0.26 44.45 7.24
CA ASN A 138 0.93 43.89 8.42
C ASN A 138 0.05 42.83 9.10
N GLU A 139 -1.26 43.05 9.19
CA GLU A 139 -2.21 42.04 9.70
C GLU A 139 -2.17 40.77 8.85
N THR A 140 -2.24 40.91 7.52
CA THR A 140 -2.13 39.77 6.57
C THR A 140 -0.80 39.01 6.74
N ILE A 141 0.31 39.71 6.97
CA ILE A 141 1.63 39.09 7.18
C ILE A 141 1.64 38.26 8.48
N GLU A 142 1.04 38.76 9.56
CA GLU A 142 0.98 38.01 10.83
C GLU A 142 0.10 36.76 10.73
N GLU A 143 -1.01 36.83 10.00
CA GLU A 143 -1.83 35.64 9.70
C GLU A 143 -1.03 34.59 8.92
N LEU A 144 -0.31 35.01 7.87
CA LEU A 144 0.52 34.11 7.07
C LEU A 144 1.65 33.49 7.88
N LYS A 145 2.31 34.25 8.77
CA LYS A 145 3.33 33.71 9.69
C LYS A 145 2.75 32.62 10.57
N THR A 146 1.58 32.86 11.16
CA THR A 146 0.91 31.90 12.04
C THR A 146 0.56 30.62 11.28
N ALA A 147 0.05 30.74 10.05
CA ALA A 147 -0.24 29.61 9.17
C ALA A 147 1.03 28.81 8.81
N ILE A 148 2.13 29.49 8.47
CA ILE A 148 3.43 28.86 8.17
C ILE A 148 3.94 28.08 9.37
N THR A 149 3.91 28.67 10.58
CA THR A 149 4.33 27.98 11.80
C THR A 149 3.47 26.75 12.07
N THR A 150 2.15 26.87 11.95
CA THR A 150 1.21 25.75 12.14
C THR A 150 1.49 24.61 11.15
N ASN A 151 1.69 24.94 9.88
CA ASN A 151 2.02 23.95 8.86
C ASN A 151 3.38 23.30 9.12
N GLY A 152 4.37 24.05 9.59
CA GLY A 152 5.67 23.51 10.01
C GLY A 152 5.54 22.45 11.10
N THR A 153 4.71 22.70 12.12
CA THR A 153 4.42 21.71 13.17
C THR A 153 3.75 20.45 12.60
N ARG A 154 2.72 20.62 11.76
CA ARG A 154 2.02 19.49 11.13
C ARG A 154 2.95 18.64 10.25
N ILE A 155 3.87 19.27 9.52
CA ILE A 155 4.87 18.56 8.71
C ILE A 155 5.80 17.72 9.60
N ALA A 156 6.22 18.25 10.75
CA ALA A 156 7.07 17.50 11.70
C ALA A 156 6.33 16.29 12.31
N GLU A 157 5.04 16.44 12.63
CA GLU A 157 4.18 15.35 13.09
C GLU A 157 4.03 14.27 12.02
N VAL A 158 3.77 14.67 10.78
CA VAL A 158 3.68 13.74 9.63
C VAL A 158 5.01 13.00 9.43
N ALA A 159 6.14 13.69 9.48
CA ALA A 159 7.46 13.06 9.36
C ALA A 159 7.70 12.02 10.46
N THR A 160 7.29 12.31 11.69
CA THR A 160 7.36 11.36 12.82
C THR A 160 6.46 10.14 12.57
N GLY A 161 5.24 10.35 12.05
CA GLY A 161 4.33 9.26 11.69
C GLY A 161 4.89 8.36 10.58
N VAL A 162 5.49 8.94 9.55
CA VAL A 162 6.13 8.21 8.44
C VAL A 162 7.30 7.35 8.93
N ASN A 163 8.12 7.86 9.85
CA ASN A 163 9.23 7.08 10.39
C ASN A 163 8.75 5.85 11.18
N LYS A 164 7.72 6.00 12.01
CA LYS A 164 7.11 4.87 12.73
C LYS A 164 6.51 3.83 11.77
N LEU A 165 5.90 4.30 10.68
CA LEU A 165 5.38 3.41 9.65
C LEU A 165 6.51 2.64 8.97
N ASN A 166 7.64 3.28 8.65
CA ASN A 166 8.81 2.62 8.08
C ASN A 166 9.39 1.55 9.02
N GLU A 167 9.47 1.83 10.33
CA GLU A 167 9.89 0.85 11.34
C GLU A 167 8.94 -0.36 11.35
N SER A 168 7.63 -0.12 11.36
CA SER A 168 6.62 -1.18 11.32
C SER A 168 6.70 -2.01 10.04
N VAL A 169 6.94 -1.38 8.88
CA VAL A 169 7.14 -2.07 7.60
C VAL A 169 8.41 -2.94 7.63
N ALA A 170 9.50 -2.46 8.22
CA ALA A 170 10.72 -3.25 8.37
C ALA A 170 10.48 -4.50 9.24
N GLU A 171 9.78 -4.37 10.37
CA GLU A 171 9.41 -5.51 11.22
C GLU A 171 8.49 -6.51 10.51
N ILE A 172 7.54 -6.02 9.71
CA ILE A 172 6.67 -6.89 8.90
C ILE A 172 7.50 -7.65 7.87
N SER A 173 8.47 -7.01 7.23
CA SER A 173 9.36 -7.66 6.26
C SER A 173 10.15 -8.79 6.91
N THR A 174 10.73 -8.58 8.08
CA THR A 174 11.48 -9.63 8.78
C THR A 174 10.61 -10.82 9.18
N LYS A 175 9.37 -10.54 9.63
CA LYS A 175 8.40 -11.61 9.93
C LYS A 175 7.99 -12.39 8.68
N PHE A 176 7.92 -11.73 7.53
CA PHE A 176 7.62 -12.40 6.27
C PHE A 176 8.74 -13.37 5.88
N ASP A 177 10.00 -12.95 6.02
CA ASP A 177 11.16 -13.81 5.78
C ASP A 177 11.21 -15.02 6.74
N GLU A 178 10.85 -14.83 8.02
CA GLU A 178 10.73 -15.91 9.01
C GLU A 178 9.65 -16.92 8.60
N VAL A 179 8.45 -16.44 8.25
CA VAL A 179 7.33 -17.28 7.79
C VAL A 179 7.70 -18.05 6.52
N ASP A 180 8.37 -17.41 5.56
CA ASP A 180 8.81 -18.07 4.32
C ASP A 180 9.82 -19.19 4.61
N SER A 181 10.72 -18.99 5.58
CA SER A 181 11.65 -20.01 6.05
C SER A 181 10.93 -21.18 6.73
N GLU A 182 9.95 -20.91 7.59
CA GLU A 182 9.15 -21.94 8.26
C GLU A 182 8.32 -22.75 7.26
N ILE A 183 7.69 -22.10 6.28
CA ILE A 183 6.94 -22.76 5.20
C ILE A 183 7.89 -23.66 4.39
N SER A 184 9.06 -23.15 4.03
CA SER A 184 10.06 -23.93 3.29
C SER A 184 10.50 -25.17 4.05
N LYS A 185 10.74 -25.04 5.36
CA LYS A 185 11.10 -26.16 6.24
C LYS A 185 9.96 -27.18 6.34
N ALA A 186 8.74 -26.73 6.62
CA ALA A 186 7.57 -27.61 6.71
C ALA A 186 7.30 -28.35 5.38
N SER A 187 7.49 -27.68 4.24
CA SER A 187 7.36 -28.29 2.93
C SER A 187 8.41 -29.39 2.69
N SER A 188 9.65 -29.19 3.16
CA SER A 188 10.70 -30.22 3.08
C SER A 188 10.37 -31.43 3.93
N GLU A 189 9.99 -31.21 5.20
CA GLU A 189 9.62 -32.28 6.14
C GLU A 189 8.39 -33.07 5.66
N LEU A 190 7.41 -32.40 5.06
CA LEU A 190 6.24 -33.04 4.44
C LEU A 190 6.64 -33.89 3.24
N SER A 191 7.55 -33.39 2.40
CA SER A 191 8.02 -34.14 1.22
C SER A 191 8.74 -35.43 1.62
N GLU A 192 9.62 -35.36 2.62
CA GLU A 192 10.29 -36.53 3.19
C GLU A 192 9.28 -37.52 3.79
N SER A 193 8.26 -37.02 4.49
CA SER A 193 7.20 -37.86 5.06
C SER A 193 6.38 -38.57 3.99
N ILE A 194 6.04 -37.87 2.90
CA ILE A 194 5.32 -38.46 1.76
C ILE A 194 6.15 -39.55 1.10
N GLU A 195 7.45 -39.32 0.91
CA GLU A 195 8.36 -40.30 0.30
C GLU A 195 8.43 -41.57 1.15
N LYS A 196 8.60 -41.43 2.46
CA LYS A 196 8.60 -42.57 3.39
C LYS A 196 7.28 -43.34 3.39
N VAL A 197 6.14 -42.64 3.39
CA VAL A 197 4.82 -43.28 3.30
C VAL A 197 4.67 -44.03 1.97
N SER A 198 5.17 -43.47 0.86
CA SER A 198 5.14 -44.13 -0.44
C SER A 198 5.98 -45.40 -0.46
N GLU A 199 7.15 -45.40 0.18
CA GLU A 199 7.98 -46.58 0.37
C GLU A 199 7.25 -47.65 1.21
N ASP A 200 6.67 -47.24 2.35
CA ASP A 200 5.91 -48.13 3.23
C ASP A 200 4.71 -48.77 2.51
N VAL A 201 3.96 -47.98 1.73
CA VAL A 201 2.83 -48.48 0.91
C VAL A 201 3.31 -49.49 -0.11
N THR A 202 4.44 -49.24 -0.78
CA THR A 202 5.03 -50.17 -1.75
C THR A 202 5.43 -51.49 -1.08
N ALA A 203 6.04 -51.42 0.12
CA ALA A 203 6.41 -52.58 0.91
C ALA A 203 5.18 -53.39 1.36
N VAL A 204 4.12 -52.71 1.83
CA VAL A 204 2.85 -53.34 2.19
C VAL A 204 2.22 -54.02 0.98
N ASN A 205 2.18 -53.36 -0.18
CA ASN A 205 1.60 -53.94 -1.40
C ASN A 205 2.34 -55.22 -1.80
N THR A 206 3.67 -55.21 -1.75
CA THR A 206 4.50 -56.41 -2.01
C THR A 206 4.16 -57.55 -1.05
N ARG A 207 3.96 -57.26 0.24
CA ARG A 207 3.56 -58.27 1.24
C ARG A 207 2.16 -58.80 1.00
N VAL A 208 1.22 -57.93 0.60
CA VAL A 208 -0.16 -58.33 0.25
C VAL A 208 -0.14 -59.27 -0.95
N ASP A 209 0.64 -58.96 -1.99
CA ASP A 209 0.77 -59.82 -3.17
C ASP A 209 1.35 -61.20 -2.78
N SER A 210 2.36 -61.23 -1.90
CA SER A 210 2.91 -62.49 -1.36
C SER A 210 1.87 -63.28 -0.58
N LEU A 211 1.11 -62.64 0.31
CA LEU A 211 0.07 -63.31 1.09
C LEU A 211 -1.07 -63.84 0.21
N ALA A 212 -1.41 -63.12 -0.87
CA ALA A 212 -2.39 -63.59 -1.85
C ALA A 212 -1.90 -64.86 -2.56
N GLN A 213 -0.60 -64.92 -2.88
CA GLN A 213 0.02 -66.11 -3.46
C GLN A 213 0.04 -67.29 -2.46
N ASP A 214 0.48 -67.06 -1.23
CA ASP A 214 0.50 -68.08 -0.17
C ASP A 214 -0.91 -68.64 0.09
N THR A 215 -1.93 -67.78 0.05
CA THR A 215 -3.33 -68.17 0.18
C THR A 215 -3.80 -69.03 -0.99
N ALA A 216 -3.41 -68.70 -2.22
CA ALA A 216 -3.73 -69.48 -3.41
C ALA A 216 -3.08 -70.86 -3.36
N ASP A 217 -1.82 -70.93 -2.94
CA ASP A 217 -1.04 -72.16 -2.80
C ASP A 217 -1.65 -73.06 -1.70
N ALA A 218 -2.02 -72.49 -0.55
CA ALA A 218 -2.72 -73.20 0.51
C ALA A 218 -4.08 -73.76 0.05
N LYS A 219 -4.85 -72.99 -0.73
CA LYS A 219 -6.12 -73.43 -1.31
C LYS A 219 -5.93 -74.61 -2.28
N ALA A 220 -4.88 -74.55 -3.10
CA ALA A 220 -4.54 -75.64 -4.03
C ALA A 220 -4.15 -76.93 -3.25
N ALA A 221 -3.35 -76.79 -2.20
CA ALA A 221 -2.98 -77.91 -1.33
C ALA A 221 -4.20 -78.53 -0.63
N ALA A 222 -5.11 -77.70 -0.10
CA ALA A 222 -6.34 -78.16 0.53
C ALA A 222 -7.24 -78.93 -0.46
N LYS A 223 -7.38 -78.44 -1.71
CA LYS A 223 -8.14 -79.13 -2.75
C LYS A 223 -7.54 -80.51 -3.08
N ALA A 224 -6.20 -80.58 -3.19
CA ALA A 224 -5.51 -81.84 -3.44
C ALA A 224 -5.70 -82.85 -2.30
N ALA A 225 -5.75 -82.38 -1.05
CA ALA A 225 -6.06 -83.22 0.11
C ALA A 225 -7.51 -83.73 0.07
N GLU A 226 -8.48 -82.87 -0.27
CA GLU A 226 -9.90 -83.24 -0.43
C GLU A 226 -10.10 -84.30 -1.52
N ASP A 227 -9.40 -84.16 -2.65
CA ASP A 227 -9.44 -85.13 -3.75
C ASP A 227 -8.91 -86.50 -3.29
N LYS A 228 -7.81 -86.53 -2.52
CA LYS A 228 -7.28 -87.76 -1.91
C LYS A 228 -8.26 -88.40 -0.92
N VAL A 229 -8.92 -87.60 -0.08
CA VAL A 229 -9.93 -88.10 0.88
C VAL A 229 -11.12 -88.73 0.14
N THR A 230 -11.53 -88.13 -0.98
CA THR A 230 -12.61 -88.66 -1.83
C THR A 230 -12.20 -89.99 -2.46
N GLU A 231 -10.97 -90.09 -2.97
CA GLU A 231 -10.40 -91.34 -3.53
C GLU A 231 -10.31 -92.45 -2.47
N LEU A 232 -9.81 -92.12 -1.27
CA LEU A 232 -9.76 -93.02 -0.12
C LEU A 232 -11.16 -93.51 0.27
N SER A 233 -12.15 -92.61 0.34
CA SER A 233 -13.54 -92.97 0.66
C SER A 233 -14.12 -93.93 -0.36
N ALA A 234 -13.91 -93.69 -1.66
CA ALA A 234 -14.35 -94.59 -2.72
C ALA A 234 -13.70 -95.99 -2.61
N ASN A 235 -12.42 -96.04 -2.23
CA ASN A 235 -11.69 -97.29 -2.01
C ASN A 235 -12.26 -98.06 -0.79
N VAL A 236 -12.52 -97.35 0.31
CA VAL A 236 -13.16 -97.90 1.52
C VAL A 236 -14.55 -98.44 1.20
N ASP A 237 -15.40 -97.68 0.51
CA ASP A 237 -16.76 -98.11 0.14
C ASP A 237 -16.73 -99.38 -0.73
N SER A 238 -15.79 -99.47 -1.66
CA SER A 238 -15.56 -100.67 -2.47
C SER A 238 -15.18 -101.88 -1.60
N LYS A 239 -14.25 -101.69 -0.65
CA LYS A 239 -13.84 -102.75 0.28
C LYS A 239 -14.97 -103.18 1.23
N VAL A 240 -15.79 -102.24 1.69
CA VAL A 240 -16.99 -102.52 2.49
C VAL A 240 -18.01 -103.31 1.68
N LYS A 241 -18.21 -102.98 0.40
CA LYS A 241 -19.08 -103.74 -0.51
C LYS A 241 -18.57 -105.18 -0.68
N GLU A 242 -17.27 -105.37 -0.92
CA GLU A 242 -16.65 -106.70 -1.03
C GLU A 242 -16.84 -107.52 0.26
N ALA A 243 -16.63 -106.89 1.43
CA ALA A 243 -16.82 -107.54 2.73
C ALA A 243 -18.29 -107.92 2.97
N LYS A 244 -19.23 -107.06 2.57
CA LYS A 244 -20.67 -107.34 2.67
C LYS A 244 -21.09 -108.48 1.76
N ASP A 245 -20.60 -108.51 0.52
CA ASP A 245 -20.87 -109.59 -0.42
C ASP A 245 -20.24 -110.93 0.04
N ALA A 246 -19.11 -110.89 0.73
CA ALA A 246 -18.52 -112.06 1.40
C ALA A 246 -19.36 -112.53 2.60
N ALA A 247 -19.87 -111.60 3.41
CA ALA A 247 -20.77 -111.90 4.53
C ALA A 247 -22.09 -112.51 4.05
N ASP A 248 -22.68 -112.00 2.98
CA ASP A 248 -23.93 -112.54 2.40
C ASP A 248 -23.72 -113.97 1.86
N LYS A 249 -22.54 -114.28 1.28
CA LYS A 249 -22.15 -115.65 0.92
C LYS A 249 -21.97 -116.55 2.13
N ALA A 250 -21.45 -116.03 3.24
CA ALA A 250 -21.31 -116.77 4.50
C ALA A 250 -22.69 -117.05 5.14
N VAL A 251 -23.64 -116.13 5.04
CA VAL A 251 -25.04 -116.31 5.46
C VAL A 251 -25.76 -117.34 4.58
N ASP A 252 -25.54 -117.35 3.26
CA ASP A 252 -26.09 -118.39 2.36
C ASP A 252 -25.47 -119.78 2.62
N ALA A 253 -24.21 -119.84 3.06
CA ALA A 253 -23.55 -121.06 3.53
C ALA A 253 -24.08 -121.53 4.90
N ALA A 254 -24.34 -120.60 5.83
CA ALA A 254 -24.92 -120.88 7.14
C ALA A 254 -26.40 -121.32 7.04
N SER A 255 -27.15 -120.80 6.07
CA SER A 255 -28.55 -121.18 5.80
C SER A 255 -28.70 -122.59 5.20
N LYS A 256 -27.58 -123.23 4.82
CA LYS A 256 -27.51 -124.64 4.40
C LYS A 256 -27.12 -125.58 5.55
N ILE A 257 -26.94 -125.07 6.77
CA ILE A 257 -26.48 -125.81 7.95
C ILE A 257 -27.62 -126.39 8.80
N ASP A 258 -28.89 -126.08 8.48
CA ASP A 258 -30.08 -126.65 9.13
C ASP A 258 -30.25 -128.17 8.92
N ALA A 259 -29.54 -128.78 7.98
CA ALA A 259 -29.51 -130.24 7.81
C ALA A 259 -28.47 -130.97 8.70
N VAL A 260 -27.68 -130.24 9.49
CA VAL A 260 -26.65 -130.79 10.39
C VAL A 260 -27.01 -130.58 11.87
N ALA A 261 -27.93 -129.68 12.18
CA ALA A 261 -28.37 -129.36 13.53
C ALA A 261 -29.14 -130.50 14.25
N ASP A 262 -29.89 -131.34 13.52
CA ASP A 262 -30.63 -132.48 14.10
C ASP A 262 -29.77 -133.73 14.37
N LYS A 263 -28.49 -133.74 14.00
CA LYS A 263 -27.54 -134.83 14.29
C LYS A 263 -26.56 -134.52 15.42
N ALA A 264 -26.52 -133.28 15.92
CA ALA A 264 -25.58 -132.83 16.95
C ALA A 264 -26.06 -133.09 18.40
N ASP A 265 -27.32 -133.52 18.61
CA ASP A 265 -27.86 -133.87 19.94
C ASP A 265 -27.39 -135.26 20.45
N LYS A 266 -26.56 -135.98 19.67
CA LYS A 266 -25.98 -137.28 20.06
C LYS A 266 -24.47 -137.29 20.32
N ALA A 267 -23.82 -136.11 20.41
CA ALA A 267 -22.39 -136.00 20.73
C ALA A 267 -22.12 -135.49 22.16
N SER A 268 -23.10 -135.56 23.07
CA SER A 268 -22.92 -135.30 24.50
C SER A 268 -22.16 -136.44 25.21
N LYS A 269 -20.91 -136.72 24.81
CA LYS A 269 -19.89 -137.40 25.64
C LYS A 269 -18.48 -137.03 25.17
N GLY A 270 -17.89 -136.00 25.79
CA GLY A 270 -16.53 -135.58 25.50
C GLY A 270 -16.01 -134.42 26.36
N VAL A 271 -16.40 -134.38 27.64
CA VAL A 271 -15.89 -133.41 28.62
C VAL A 271 -14.46 -133.79 29.01
N VAL A 272 -13.48 -133.45 28.15
CA VAL A 272 -12.05 -133.26 28.52
C VAL A 272 -11.34 -132.20 27.64
N GLY A 273 -12.02 -131.56 26.68
CA GLY A 273 -11.41 -130.50 25.83
C GLY A 273 -11.72 -129.05 26.24
N LEU A 274 -12.75 -128.82 27.05
CA LEU A 274 -13.24 -127.46 27.36
C LEU A 274 -12.26 -126.63 28.21
N THR A 275 -11.36 -127.24 28.96
CA THR A 275 -10.40 -126.49 29.80
C THR A 275 -9.38 -125.74 28.94
N LYS A 276 -8.88 -126.33 27.83
CA LYS A 276 -7.93 -125.66 26.93
C LYS A 276 -8.59 -124.63 26.00
N ALA A 277 -9.85 -124.84 25.61
CA ALA A 277 -10.60 -123.86 24.80
C ALA A 277 -11.05 -122.65 25.63
N LEU A 278 -11.40 -122.85 26.90
CA LEU A 278 -11.71 -121.76 27.83
C LEU A 278 -10.47 -120.95 28.20
N GLU A 279 -9.31 -121.60 28.36
CA GLU A 279 -8.02 -120.96 28.61
C GLU A 279 -7.60 -120.11 27.39
N ALA A 280 -7.71 -120.64 26.17
CA ALA A 280 -7.47 -119.89 24.93
C ALA A 280 -8.45 -118.72 24.72
N ALA A 281 -9.73 -118.88 25.09
CA ALA A 281 -10.71 -117.80 25.00
C ALA A 281 -10.50 -116.70 26.06
N ALA A 282 -10.10 -117.09 27.28
CA ALA A 282 -9.74 -116.16 28.35
C ALA A 282 -8.46 -115.37 28.00
N GLU A 283 -7.49 -116.02 27.37
CA GLU A 283 -6.25 -115.39 26.88
C GLU A 283 -6.54 -114.37 25.77
N GLN A 284 -7.42 -114.70 24.80
CA GLN A 284 -7.86 -113.73 23.77
C GLN A 284 -8.65 -112.56 24.35
N ALA A 285 -9.47 -112.77 25.40
CA ALA A 285 -10.17 -111.69 26.08
C ALA A 285 -9.23 -110.77 26.88
N ALA A 286 -8.17 -111.35 27.48
CA ALA A 286 -7.12 -110.59 28.15
C ALA A 286 -6.32 -109.74 27.15
N LEU A 287 -5.95 -110.29 25.99
CA LEU A 287 -5.28 -109.57 24.92
C LEU A 287 -6.16 -108.46 24.32
N ALA A 288 -7.46 -108.68 24.16
CA ALA A 288 -8.39 -107.63 23.71
C ALA A 288 -8.49 -106.47 24.73
N SER A 289 -8.44 -106.78 26.03
CA SER A 289 -8.42 -105.75 27.07
C SER A 289 -7.10 -104.95 27.07
N ALA A 290 -5.97 -105.61 26.79
CA ALA A 290 -4.67 -104.97 26.65
C ALA A 290 -4.59 -104.09 25.39
N GLU A 291 -5.15 -104.51 24.26
CA GLU A 291 -5.26 -103.70 23.03
C GLU A 291 -6.12 -102.44 23.27
N ASN A 292 -7.24 -102.55 23.98
CA ASN A 292 -8.04 -101.38 24.38
C ASN A 292 -7.27 -100.44 25.32
N ALA A 293 -6.44 -100.99 26.21
CA ALA A 293 -5.58 -100.19 27.08
C ALA A 293 -4.48 -99.47 26.28
N GLN A 294 -3.96 -100.07 25.21
CA GLN A 294 -3.03 -99.42 24.27
C GLN A 294 -3.71 -98.30 23.50
N ALA A 295 -4.91 -98.51 22.95
CA ALA A 295 -5.68 -97.44 22.30
C ALA A 295 -6.01 -96.27 23.24
N LEU A 296 -6.24 -96.54 24.53
CA LEU A 296 -6.57 -95.51 25.52
C LEU A 296 -5.34 -94.74 26.03
N ASN A 297 -4.23 -95.43 26.28
CA ASN A 297 -3.04 -94.84 26.94
C ASN A 297 -1.85 -94.62 26.01
N GLY A 298 -1.90 -95.12 24.78
CA GLY A 298 -0.81 -95.05 23.81
C GLY A 298 0.25 -96.13 24.01
N PHE A 299 1.23 -96.13 23.12
CA PHE A 299 2.44 -96.94 23.16
C PHE A 299 3.57 -96.25 22.37
N VAL A 300 4.82 -96.59 22.67
CA VAL A 300 6.00 -96.09 21.96
C VAL A 300 6.83 -97.23 21.33
N GLU A 301 7.81 -96.89 20.49
CA GLU A 301 8.75 -97.87 19.96
C GLU A 301 9.41 -98.67 21.10
N GLY A 302 9.40 -100.00 20.98
CA GLY A 302 9.93 -100.90 21.99
C GLY A 302 8.92 -101.42 23.00
N ASP A 303 7.70 -100.88 23.06
CA ASP A 303 6.64 -101.40 23.94
C ASP A 303 6.07 -102.74 23.44
N GLU A 304 5.57 -103.58 24.36
CA GLU A 304 4.81 -104.76 23.98
C GLU A 304 3.39 -104.37 23.56
N ILE A 305 3.10 -104.51 22.27
CA ILE A 305 1.80 -104.20 21.69
C ILE A 305 1.02 -105.45 21.32
N VAL A 306 -0.31 -105.35 21.42
CA VAL A 306 -1.21 -106.38 20.91
C VAL A 306 -1.47 -106.06 19.46
N VAL A 307 -1.15 -107.01 18.59
CA VAL A 307 -1.51 -106.94 17.17
C VAL A 307 -2.56 -107.99 16.86
N THR A 308 -3.53 -107.58 16.05
CA THR A 308 -4.55 -108.47 15.52
C THR A 308 -4.16 -108.89 14.12
N ASP A 309 -4.00 -110.20 13.88
CA ASP A 309 -3.71 -110.72 12.56
C ASP A 309 -4.94 -110.70 11.64
N LYS A 310 -4.74 -111.02 10.36
CA LYS A 310 -5.82 -111.10 9.35
C LYS A 310 -6.92 -112.13 9.65
N ASN A 311 -6.69 -113.05 10.59
CA ASN A 311 -7.67 -114.05 11.03
C ASN A 311 -8.38 -113.62 12.33
N GLY A 312 -8.11 -112.41 12.85
CA GLY A 312 -8.67 -111.90 14.09
C GLY A 312 -8.01 -112.46 15.35
N ILE A 313 -6.88 -113.17 15.22
CA ILE A 313 -6.14 -113.73 16.34
C ILE A 313 -5.20 -112.65 16.89
N LYS A 314 -5.31 -112.40 18.20
CA LYS A 314 -4.46 -111.44 18.90
C LYS A 314 -3.17 -112.10 19.35
N SER A 315 -2.05 -111.41 19.16
CA SER A 315 -0.73 -111.80 19.65
C SER A 315 0.05 -110.60 20.15
N ILE A 316 1.08 -110.84 20.95
CA ILE A 316 1.97 -109.79 21.46
C ILE A 316 3.22 -109.75 20.57
N LYS A 317 3.64 -108.54 20.20
CA LYS A 317 4.95 -108.28 19.61
C LYS A 317 5.54 -107.00 20.20
N THR A 318 6.83 -106.78 19.98
CA THR A 318 7.48 -105.50 20.27
C THR A 318 7.13 -104.49 19.17
N ALA A 319 6.68 -103.30 19.55
CA ALA A 319 6.36 -102.19 18.65
C ALA A 319 7.62 -101.70 17.94
N THR A 320 7.54 -101.53 16.62
CA THR A 320 8.55 -100.84 15.83
C THR A 320 8.13 -99.38 15.63
N GLN A 321 9.06 -98.54 15.18
CA GLN A 321 8.75 -97.17 14.75
C GLN A 321 7.64 -97.12 13.68
N GLU A 322 7.66 -98.09 12.75
CA GLU A 322 6.62 -98.24 11.72
C GLU A 322 5.25 -98.57 12.34
N ASP A 323 5.20 -99.28 13.47
CA ASP A 323 3.94 -99.56 14.18
C ASP A 323 3.37 -98.31 14.85
N VAL A 324 4.23 -97.43 15.40
CA VAL A 324 3.82 -96.15 16.01
C VAL A 324 3.28 -95.19 14.95
N GLU A 325 4.00 -95.01 13.84
CA GLU A 325 3.61 -94.11 12.75
C GLU A 325 2.33 -94.56 12.03
N ASN A 326 2.11 -95.86 11.91
CA ASN A 326 0.88 -96.42 11.30
C ASN A 326 -0.28 -96.54 12.29
N ALA A 327 -0.07 -96.26 13.58
CA ALA A 327 -1.15 -96.27 14.56
C ALA A 327 -1.98 -94.98 14.48
N ASP A 328 -3.27 -95.10 14.80
CA ASP A 328 -4.12 -93.93 14.96
C ASP A 328 -3.53 -93.01 16.05
N PHE A 329 -3.44 -91.71 15.73
CA PHE A 329 -2.78 -90.69 16.56
C PHE A 329 -1.30 -90.95 16.85
N GLU A 330 -0.60 -91.62 15.93
CA GLU A 330 0.86 -91.86 16.02
C GLU A 330 1.25 -92.53 17.35
N GLY A 331 0.41 -93.44 17.85
CA GLY A 331 0.65 -94.18 19.09
C GLY A 331 0.44 -93.37 20.38
N MET A 332 0.04 -92.09 20.34
CA MET A 332 -0.16 -91.27 21.56
C MET A 332 -1.29 -91.76 22.46
N GLY A 333 -2.31 -92.40 21.88
CA GLY A 333 -3.50 -92.86 22.59
C GLY A 333 -4.49 -91.73 22.93
N LEU A 334 -5.74 -92.13 23.14
CA LEU A 334 -6.85 -91.18 23.26
C LEU A 334 -6.73 -90.21 24.45
N LYS A 335 -6.14 -90.63 25.57
CA LYS A 335 -5.96 -89.73 26.74
C LYS A 335 -5.02 -88.58 26.43
N GLU A 336 -3.88 -88.86 25.81
CA GLU A 336 -2.88 -87.84 25.52
C GLU A 336 -3.37 -86.88 24.43
N VAL A 337 -4.07 -87.41 23.42
CA VAL A 337 -4.75 -86.60 22.39
C VAL A 337 -5.78 -85.64 23.03
N VAL A 338 -6.57 -86.12 23.99
CA VAL A 338 -7.55 -85.25 24.69
C VAL A 338 -6.84 -84.18 25.52
N THR A 339 -5.75 -84.51 26.21
CA THR A 339 -4.94 -83.52 26.93
C THR A 339 -4.40 -82.44 25.99
N ALA A 340 -3.83 -82.84 24.84
CA ALA A 340 -3.32 -81.90 23.84
C ALA A 340 -4.44 -81.02 23.25
N HIS A 341 -5.65 -81.57 23.05
CA HIS A 341 -6.81 -80.80 22.63
C HIS A 341 -7.27 -79.79 23.71
N ASP A 342 -7.28 -80.18 24.98
CA ASP A 342 -7.64 -79.29 26.09
C ASP A 342 -6.66 -78.10 26.17
N GLU A 343 -5.34 -78.36 26.05
CA GLU A 343 -4.32 -77.30 25.98
C GLU A 343 -4.54 -76.36 24.77
N THR A 344 -4.82 -76.94 23.59
CA THR A 344 -5.09 -76.17 22.37
C THR A 344 -6.36 -75.31 22.51
N LEU A 345 -7.40 -75.83 23.15
CA LEU A 345 -8.66 -75.10 23.40
C LEU A 345 -8.46 -73.95 24.40
N ASP A 346 -7.66 -74.15 25.43
CA ASP A 346 -7.29 -73.11 26.40
C ASP A 346 -6.52 -71.98 25.72
N ASP A 347 -5.54 -72.30 24.89
CA ASP A 347 -4.77 -71.30 24.14
C ASP A 347 -5.62 -70.56 23.10
N LEU A 348 -6.52 -71.26 22.41
CA LEU A 348 -7.49 -70.62 21.51
C LEU A 348 -8.43 -69.67 22.27
N THR A 349 -8.86 -70.06 23.48
CA THR A 349 -9.73 -69.22 24.33
C THR A 349 -9.01 -67.95 24.77
N LYS A 350 -7.73 -68.04 25.14
CA LYS A 350 -6.90 -66.86 25.44
C LYS A 350 -6.79 -65.94 24.23
N ALA A 351 -6.44 -66.49 23.05
CA ALA A 351 -6.30 -65.72 21.82
C ALA A 351 -7.61 -65.00 21.42
N VAL A 352 -8.76 -65.67 21.54
CA VAL A 352 -10.08 -65.07 21.28
C VAL A 352 -10.39 -63.95 22.28
N THR A 353 -10.02 -64.12 23.55
CA THR A 353 -10.22 -63.11 24.58
C THR A 353 -9.37 -61.86 24.31
N GLU A 354 -8.08 -62.04 23.99
CA GLU A 354 -7.17 -60.95 23.61
C GLU A 354 -7.67 -60.22 22.35
N ASN A 355 -8.17 -60.96 21.35
CA ASN A 355 -8.76 -60.36 20.15
C ASN A 355 -10.02 -59.54 20.46
N ASN A 356 -10.87 -59.99 21.39
CA ASN A 356 -12.04 -59.22 21.82
C ASN A 356 -11.64 -57.91 22.52
N GLU A 357 -10.62 -57.93 23.37
CA GLU A 357 -10.08 -56.71 23.98
C GLU A 357 -9.48 -55.76 22.94
N ALA A 358 -8.77 -56.30 21.95
CA ALA A 358 -8.23 -55.52 20.84
C ALA A 358 -9.35 -54.85 20.03
N LEU A 359 -10.44 -55.58 19.73
CA LEU A 359 -11.61 -55.03 19.04
C LEU A 359 -12.29 -53.91 19.83
N VAL A 360 -12.39 -54.05 21.15
CA VAL A 360 -12.92 -52.99 22.02
C VAL A 360 -12.05 -51.73 21.93
N LYS A 361 -10.72 -51.87 22.01
CA LYS A 361 -9.78 -50.74 21.84
C LYS A 361 -9.90 -50.12 20.44
N THR A 362 -10.07 -50.92 19.39
CA THR A 362 -10.30 -50.41 18.04
C THR A 362 -11.60 -49.61 17.97
N ALA A 363 -12.69 -50.07 18.59
CA ALA A 363 -13.95 -49.34 18.62
C ALA A 363 -13.82 -47.99 19.36
N GLU A 364 -13.07 -47.94 20.46
CA GLU A 364 -12.77 -46.69 21.18
C GLU A 364 -12.01 -45.69 20.29
N VAL A 365 -10.99 -46.15 19.58
CA VAL A 365 -10.23 -45.31 18.62
C VAL A 365 -11.12 -44.81 17.49
N VAL A 366 -11.97 -45.66 16.93
CA VAL A 366 -12.92 -45.27 15.87
C VAL A 366 -13.90 -44.20 16.36
N ASN A 367 -14.40 -44.32 17.59
CA ASN A 367 -15.28 -43.32 18.18
C ASN A 367 -14.57 -41.98 18.39
N ALA A 368 -13.30 -41.99 18.82
CA ALA A 368 -12.50 -40.78 18.94
C ALA A 368 -12.29 -40.10 17.57
N ILE A 369 -11.89 -40.87 16.55
CA ILE A 369 -11.74 -40.37 15.18
C ILE A 369 -13.06 -39.77 14.66
N SER A 370 -14.20 -40.39 14.97
CA SER A 370 -15.50 -39.86 14.56
C SER A 370 -15.81 -38.51 15.20
N ALA A 371 -15.44 -38.31 16.47
CA ALA A 371 -15.57 -37.01 17.14
C ALA A 371 -14.67 -35.95 16.50
N ASP A 372 -13.41 -36.30 16.21
CA ASP A 372 -12.45 -35.39 15.56
C ASP A 372 -12.91 -34.97 14.16
N VAL A 373 -13.44 -35.91 13.36
CA VAL A 373 -13.99 -35.63 12.02
C VAL A 373 -15.17 -34.66 12.10
N ASN A 374 -16.05 -34.82 13.09
CA ASN A 374 -17.17 -33.91 13.28
C ASN A 374 -16.70 -32.51 13.73
N ALA A 375 -15.67 -32.42 14.57
CA ALA A 375 -15.06 -31.15 14.96
C ALA A 375 -14.43 -30.45 13.75
N ASN A 376 -13.69 -31.18 12.91
CA ASN A 376 -13.10 -30.65 11.68
C ASN A 376 -14.19 -30.18 10.70
N LYS A 377 -15.30 -30.92 10.58
CA LYS A 377 -16.44 -30.51 9.74
C LYS A 377 -17.01 -29.16 10.19
N ALA A 378 -17.18 -28.95 11.49
CA ALA A 378 -17.65 -27.68 12.04
C ALA A 378 -16.64 -26.53 11.79
N ALA A 379 -15.34 -26.79 11.97
CA ALA A 379 -14.30 -25.79 11.70
C ALA A 379 -14.28 -25.35 10.22
N LEU A 380 -14.50 -26.29 9.29
CA LEU A 380 -14.60 -25.98 7.87
C LEU A 380 -15.82 -25.12 7.53
N GLU A 381 -16.97 -25.35 8.18
CA GLU A 381 -18.18 -24.52 7.99
C GLU A 381 -18.00 -23.09 8.53
N GLU A 382 -17.24 -22.92 9.61
CA GLU A 382 -16.87 -21.60 10.11
C GLU A 382 -15.91 -20.89 9.15
N GLN A 383 -14.94 -21.61 8.62
CA GLN A 383 -14.01 -21.08 7.62
C GLN A 383 -14.71 -20.69 6.32
N GLU A 384 -15.73 -21.45 5.88
CA GLU A 384 -16.57 -21.11 4.73
C GLU A 384 -17.23 -19.73 4.92
N LYS A 385 -17.84 -19.47 6.08
CA LYS A 385 -18.43 -18.16 6.41
C LYS A 385 -17.40 -17.05 6.48
N ALA A 386 -16.21 -17.33 7.02
CA ALA A 386 -15.11 -16.35 7.05
C ALA A 386 -14.67 -15.98 5.63
N ASN A 387 -14.57 -16.96 4.74
CA ASN A 387 -14.23 -16.77 3.33
C ASN A 387 -15.31 -15.98 2.58
N GLU A 388 -16.59 -16.24 2.84
CA GLU A 388 -17.69 -15.39 2.33
C GLU A 388 -17.53 -13.95 2.79
N GLY A 389 -17.18 -13.72 4.06
CA GLY A 389 -16.88 -12.40 4.61
C GLY A 389 -15.73 -11.71 3.88
N PHE A 390 -14.62 -12.42 3.63
CA PHE A 390 -13.49 -11.89 2.86
C PHE A 390 -13.86 -11.56 1.41
N ASN A 391 -14.61 -12.43 0.73
CA ASN A 391 -15.05 -12.20 -0.64
C ASN A 391 -15.94 -10.96 -0.75
N ASN A 392 -16.83 -10.73 0.22
CA ASN A 392 -17.65 -9.53 0.28
C ASN A 392 -16.80 -8.26 0.47
N ALA A 393 -15.77 -8.32 1.32
CA ALA A 393 -14.85 -7.20 1.52
C ALA A 393 -14.03 -6.90 0.25
N ILE A 394 -13.57 -7.93 -0.46
CA ILE A 394 -12.86 -7.78 -1.74
C ILE A 394 -13.78 -7.12 -2.79
N ALA A 395 -15.03 -7.57 -2.89
CA ALA A 395 -16.00 -6.98 -3.83
C ALA A 395 -16.25 -5.49 -3.54
N SER A 396 -16.39 -5.12 -2.26
CA SER A 396 -16.51 -3.71 -1.85
C SER A 396 -15.27 -2.89 -2.21
N LEU A 397 -14.08 -3.43 -1.99
CA LEU A 397 -12.82 -2.76 -2.36
C LEU A 397 -12.69 -2.56 -3.86
N ASP A 398 -13.13 -3.51 -4.68
CA ASP A 398 -13.10 -3.38 -6.14
C ASP A 398 -14.02 -2.25 -6.62
N GLU A 399 -15.19 -2.07 -5.97
CA GLU A 399 -16.08 -0.93 -6.21
C GLU A 399 -15.44 0.42 -5.85
N ASP A 400 -14.77 0.48 -4.69
CA ASP A 400 -14.04 1.68 -4.25
C ASP A 400 -12.90 2.03 -5.21
N ILE A 401 -12.11 1.04 -5.65
CA ILE A 401 -11.02 1.21 -6.62
C ILE A 401 -11.57 1.73 -7.95
N SER A 402 -12.68 1.16 -8.43
CA SER A 402 -13.36 1.61 -9.65
C SER A 402 -13.81 3.07 -9.53
N THR A 403 -14.34 3.46 -8.38
CA THR A 403 -14.74 4.84 -8.09
C THR A 403 -13.55 5.79 -8.08
N LEU A 404 -12.47 5.43 -7.37
CA LEU A 404 -11.23 6.22 -7.34
C LEU A 404 -10.62 6.41 -8.74
N LYS A 405 -10.66 5.38 -9.58
CA LYS A 405 -10.20 5.47 -10.97
C LYS A 405 -10.99 6.49 -11.78
N LYS A 406 -12.33 6.53 -11.62
CA LYS A 406 -13.19 7.52 -12.27
C LYS A 406 -12.89 8.94 -11.79
N VAL A 407 -12.70 9.12 -10.47
CA VAL A 407 -12.32 10.41 -9.89
C VAL A 407 -10.97 10.87 -10.43
N GLY A 408 -9.99 9.97 -10.53
CA GLY A 408 -8.68 10.27 -11.11
C GLY A 408 -8.77 10.69 -12.58
N LEU A 409 -9.59 10.02 -13.39
CA LEU A 409 -9.87 10.41 -14.77
C LEU A 409 -10.48 11.81 -14.86
N ALA A 410 -11.51 12.09 -14.05
CA ALA A 410 -12.15 13.40 -14.02
C ALA A 410 -11.18 14.51 -13.58
N ALA A 411 -10.31 14.23 -12.61
CA ALA A 411 -9.28 15.18 -12.18
C ALA A 411 -8.26 15.45 -13.30
N ALA A 412 -7.84 14.41 -14.04
CA ALA A 412 -6.94 14.56 -15.18
C ALA A 412 -7.58 15.39 -16.31
N GLU A 413 -8.86 15.14 -16.63
CA GLU A 413 -9.63 15.93 -17.60
C GLU A 413 -9.73 17.40 -17.18
N ALA A 414 -10.00 17.69 -15.91
CA ALA A 414 -10.08 19.06 -15.40
C ALA A 414 -8.72 19.79 -15.48
N LEU A 415 -7.61 19.10 -15.20
CA LEU A 415 -6.27 19.66 -15.34
C LEU A 415 -5.93 19.96 -16.82
N GLU A 416 -6.37 19.11 -17.74
CA GLU A 416 -6.17 19.32 -19.17
C GLU A 416 -6.96 20.53 -19.69
N VAL A 417 -8.20 20.71 -19.22
CA VAL A 417 -8.99 21.93 -19.51
C VAL A 417 -8.28 23.18 -18.97
N ASN A 418 -7.82 23.16 -17.71
CA ASN A 418 -7.08 24.28 -17.14
C ASN A 418 -5.79 24.59 -17.92
N ARG A 419 -5.09 23.55 -18.40
CA ARG A 419 -3.89 23.71 -19.25
C ARG A 419 -4.24 24.44 -20.56
N GLN A 420 -5.34 24.05 -21.20
CA GLN A 420 -5.82 24.70 -22.43
C GLN A 420 -6.22 26.17 -22.19
N ASP A 421 -6.91 26.46 -21.08
CA ASP A 421 -7.26 27.83 -20.71
C ASP A 421 -6.02 28.70 -20.45
N ILE A 422 -4.99 28.14 -19.80
CA ILE A 422 -3.69 28.81 -19.61
C ILE A 422 -3.03 29.10 -20.95
N ASP A 423 -3.00 28.14 -21.88
CA ASP A 423 -2.41 28.32 -23.21
C ASP A 423 -3.14 29.42 -24.00
N VAL A 424 -4.48 29.44 -23.96
CA VAL A 424 -5.32 30.48 -24.58
C VAL A 424 -5.05 31.85 -23.95
N ASN A 425 -5.05 31.94 -22.62
CA ASN A 425 -4.77 33.18 -21.90
C ASN A 425 -3.36 33.70 -22.19
N LYS A 426 -2.37 32.81 -22.28
CA LYS A 426 -1.00 33.15 -22.67
C LYS A 426 -0.95 33.77 -24.07
N ALA A 427 -1.59 33.14 -25.06
CA ALA A 427 -1.66 33.68 -26.42
C ALA A 427 -2.39 35.04 -26.49
N ALA A 428 -3.45 35.22 -25.68
CA ALA A 428 -4.17 36.50 -25.59
C ALA A 428 -3.31 37.62 -24.97
N ILE A 429 -2.50 37.32 -23.97
CA ILE A 429 -1.55 38.28 -23.38
C ILE A 429 -0.47 38.67 -24.40
N GLU A 430 0.04 37.69 -25.14
CA GLU A 430 1.07 37.91 -26.17
C GLU A 430 0.58 38.79 -27.32
N THR A 431 -0.73 38.82 -27.58
CA THR A 431 -1.36 39.66 -28.62
C THR A 431 -1.87 41.01 -28.12
N LYS A 432 -2.31 41.13 -26.85
CA LYS A 432 -2.79 42.41 -26.27
C LYS A 432 -1.66 43.33 -25.81
N ALA A 433 -0.46 42.82 -25.64
CA ALA A 433 0.73 43.65 -25.56
C ALA A 433 1.15 43.99 -26.99
N ASP A 434 0.50 44.98 -27.61
CA ASP A 434 0.91 45.46 -28.93
C ASP A 434 2.35 45.95 -28.83
N LYS A 435 3.28 45.10 -29.27
CA LYS A 435 4.71 45.43 -29.41
C LYS A 435 4.88 46.68 -30.29
N ALA A 436 3.93 46.91 -31.19
CA ALA A 436 3.79 48.12 -31.99
C ALA A 436 3.63 49.37 -31.11
N ASP A 437 2.75 49.36 -30.11
CA ASP A 437 2.52 50.51 -29.22
C ASP A 437 3.78 50.86 -28.41
N PHE A 438 4.50 49.85 -27.91
CA PHE A 438 5.76 50.05 -27.20
C PHE A 438 6.90 50.49 -28.13
N GLU A 439 6.97 49.97 -29.35
CA GLU A 439 7.95 50.42 -30.35
C GLU A 439 7.67 51.86 -30.82
N GLU A 440 6.40 52.26 -30.92
CA GLU A 440 6.01 53.63 -31.28
C GLU A 440 6.29 54.62 -30.14
N LEU A 441 5.97 54.26 -28.89
CA LEU A 441 6.37 55.02 -27.70
C LEU A 441 7.89 55.16 -27.57
N ALA A 442 8.64 54.10 -27.86
CA ALA A 442 10.11 54.14 -27.84
C ALA A 442 10.67 55.09 -28.92
N LYS A 443 10.12 55.06 -30.14
CA LYS A 443 10.47 56.01 -31.21
C LYS A 443 10.13 57.44 -30.84
N TYR A 444 8.92 57.68 -30.33
CA TYR A 444 8.49 59.00 -29.88
C TYR A 444 9.40 59.56 -28.78
N THR A 445 9.79 58.71 -27.83
CA THR A 445 10.71 59.09 -26.74
C THR A 445 12.12 59.39 -27.27
N ALA A 446 12.61 58.61 -28.23
CA ALA A 446 13.90 58.87 -28.87
C ALA A 446 13.91 60.17 -29.68
N ASP A 447 12.84 60.44 -30.44
CA ASP A 447 12.66 61.68 -31.20
C ASP A 447 12.57 62.90 -30.29
N MET A 448 11.83 62.81 -29.17
CA MET A 448 11.82 63.87 -28.16
C MET A 448 13.22 64.10 -27.57
N GLY A 449 13.95 63.04 -27.24
CA GLY A 449 15.31 63.17 -26.71
C GLY A 449 16.25 63.89 -27.70
N LYS A 450 16.13 63.59 -28.98
CA LYS A 450 16.88 64.29 -30.03
C LYS A 450 16.48 65.77 -30.12
N ASN A 451 15.18 66.06 -30.15
CA ASN A 451 14.68 67.45 -30.22
C ASN A 451 15.12 68.27 -29.00
N VAL A 452 15.13 67.69 -27.81
CA VAL A 452 15.64 68.35 -26.59
C VAL A 452 17.13 68.64 -26.70
N ASN A 453 17.92 67.72 -27.24
CA ASN A 453 19.35 67.96 -27.47
C ASN A 453 19.59 69.04 -28.53
N ASP A 454 18.85 68.99 -29.64
CA ASP A 454 18.93 70.00 -30.71
C ASP A 454 18.58 71.40 -30.15
N ILE A 455 17.53 71.50 -29.32
CA ILE A 455 17.19 72.74 -28.59
C ILE A 455 18.32 73.16 -27.66
N GLY A 456 18.94 72.22 -26.93
CA GLY A 456 20.06 72.50 -26.03
C GLY A 456 21.29 73.05 -26.75
N ASP A 457 21.63 72.48 -27.90
CA ASP A 457 22.72 72.96 -28.76
C ASP A 457 22.43 74.37 -29.29
N GLU A 458 21.19 74.65 -29.71
CA GLU A 458 20.79 75.96 -30.21
C GLU A 458 20.77 77.02 -29.12
N VAL A 459 20.31 76.68 -27.90
CA VAL A 459 20.39 77.56 -26.72
C VAL A 459 21.84 77.86 -26.35
N THR A 460 22.73 76.87 -26.42
CA THR A 460 24.17 77.05 -26.16
C THR A 460 24.77 78.00 -27.19
N ALA A 461 24.48 77.81 -28.48
CA ALA A 461 24.92 78.70 -29.55
C ALA A 461 24.39 80.13 -29.37
N LEU A 462 23.14 80.29 -28.93
CA LEU A 462 22.55 81.60 -28.63
C LEU A 462 23.23 82.28 -27.44
N SER A 463 23.55 81.51 -26.39
CA SER A 463 24.29 81.97 -25.20
C SER A 463 25.70 82.44 -25.57
N ASP A 464 26.41 81.67 -26.40
CA ASP A 464 27.75 82.05 -26.89
C ASP A 464 27.69 83.33 -27.74
N ALA A 465 26.71 83.44 -28.64
CA ALA A 465 26.50 84.63 -29.45
C ALA A 465 26.17 85.86 -28.58
N THR A 466 25.35 85.69 -27.55
CA THR A 466 24.98 86.76 -26.60
C THR A 466 26.19 87.19 -25.78
N SER A 467 26.99 86.24 -25.29
CA SER A 467 28.23 86.50 -24.55
C SER A 467 29.25 87.27 -25.39
N ALA A 468 29.39 86.90 -26.67
CA ALA A 468 30.24 87.61 -27.62
C ALA A 468 29.74 89.04 -27.89
N ALA A 469 28.43 89.24 -28.00
CA ALA A 469 27.82 90.56 -28.18
C ALA A 469 28.02 91.46 -26.96
N ILE A 470 27.85 90.93 -25.74
CA ILE A 470 28.12 91.65 -24.48
C ILE A 470 29.58 92.07 -24.42
N THR A 471 30.51 91.15 -24.72
CA THR A 471 31.95 91.45 -24.73
C THR A 471 32.29 92.58 -25.70
N ARG A 472 31.60 92.64 -26.84
CA ARG A 472 31.76 93.72 -27.83
C ARG A 472 31.20 95.04 -27.33
N HIS A 473 30.04 95.04 -26.69
CA HIS A 473 29.49 96.25 -26.07
C HIS A 473 30.37 96.77 -24.93
N ASP A 474 30.91 95.89 -24.08
CA ASP A 474 31.83 96.29 -23.01
C ASP A 474 33.10 96.94 -23.59
N LYS A 475 33.64 96.37 -24.68
CA LYS A 475 34.76 96.96 -25.44
C LYS A 475 34.39 98.35 -25.96
N ASP A 476 33.21 98.51 -26.58
CA ASP A 476 32.75 99.78 -27.13
C ASP A 476 32.55 100.83 -26.04
N ILE A 477 32.02 100.46 -24.86
CA ILE A 477 31.88 101.34 -23.69
C ILE A 477 33.25 101.80 -23.18
N VAL A 478 34.21 100.89 -23.05
CA VAL A 478 35.58 101.22 -22.61
C VAL A 478 36.26 102.15 -23.62
N ASP A 479 36.12 101.88 -24.92
CA ASP A 479 36.72 102.71 -25.97
C ASP A 479 36.08 104.12 -25.99
N LEU A 480 34.76 104.23 -25.79
CA LEU A 480 34.05 105.51 -25.64
C LEU A 480 34.50 106.28 -24.38
N ALA A 481 34.67 105.60 -23.25
CA ALA A 481 35.17 106.21 -22.02
C ALA A 481 36.59 106.75 -22.20
N GLN A 482 37.48 106.01 -22.90
CA GLN A 482 38.81 106.50 -23.25
C GLN A 482 38.78 107.68 -24.24
N ALA A 483 37.86 107.68 -25.20
CA ALA A 483 37.69 108.80 -26.13
C ALA A 483 37.19 110.07 -25.40
N GLY A 484 36.28 109.93 -24.43
CA GLY A 484 35.84 111.03 -23.56
C GLY A 484 36.98 111.59 -22.69
N LEU A 485 37.85 110.72 -22.16
CA LEU A 485 39.03 111.13 -21.39
C LEU A 485 39.99 111.97 -22.26
N LYS A 486 40.30 111.51 -23.48
CA LYS A 486 41.16 112.23 -24.44
C LYS A 486 40.57 113.55 -24.92
N ALA A 487 39.24 113.65 -25.03
CA ALA A 487 38.56 114.90 -25.38
C ALA A 487 38.61 115.92 -24.23
N THR A 488 38.66 115.45 -22.99
CA THR A 488 38.79 116.29 -21.79
C THR A 488 40.23 116.80 -21.65
N GLU A 489 41.23 115.97 -21.94
CA GLU A 489 42.66 116.37 -21.98
C GLU A 489 42.99 117.36 -23.12
N ALA A 490 42.17 117.43 -24.18
CA ALA A 490 42.34 118.37 -25.29
C ALA A 490 41.71 119.77 -25.03
N LEU A 491 41.00 119.94 -23.91
CA LEU A 491 40.34 121.20 -23.52
C LEU A 491 41.11 122.00 -22.45
N GLU A 492 42.14 121.42 -21.84
CA GLU A 492 43.19 122.10 -21.04
C GLU A 492 44.40 122.43 -21.91
#